data_AF-A0A3D3DMX5-F1
#
_entry.id   AF-A0A3D3DMX5-F1
#
_cell.length_a   1.000
_cell.length_b   1.000
_cell.length_c   1.000
_cell.angle_alpha   90.00
_cell.angle_beta   90.00
_cell.angle_gamma   90.00
#
_symmetry.space_group_name_H-M   'P 1'
#
loop_
_entity.id
_entity.type
_entity.pdbx_description
1 polymer ?
#
loop_
_entity_poly.entity_id
_entity_poly.type
_entity_poly.pdbx_seq_one_letter_code
_entity_poly.pdbx_strand_id
1 'polypeptide(L)'
;MSEPIESLSLSAIGRKFREGSLNAVALTQHCIGRHEPSLNAYREWTPEPALRQAEQADEAFANAQDGGALQGIPISVKDLYGVDDTQTFAGSPAAMPPPWQSEGEIIKGLRASHAVFSGKTHTVEFAFGGLGVNSHWGTPRNPWDADRHRVPGGSSSGAGVSLCEGTALVALGSDTAGSVRIPASMTGNVGLKTSYGRWPVSGIFPLSPTLDTAGILTKSVADAVTAFSAIDPHQRSYGPRLAREVARCSPGDFVMGTGESALWDDCEPGICE
;
A
#
# COMPACT_ATOMS: atom_id res chain seq x y z
N MET A 1 -24.04 18.92 0.59
CA MET A 1 -22.94 18.71 -0.38
C MET A 1 -22.37 17.34 -0.08
N SER A 2 -22.23 16.46 -1.08
CA SER A 2 -21.60 15.14 -0.88
C SER A 2 -20.15 15.31 -0.47
N GLU A 3 -19.68 14.51 0.48
CA GLU A 3 -18.28 14.46 0.90
C GLU A 3 -17.39 14.07 -0.31
N PRO A 4 -16.25 14.77 -0.55
CA PRO A 4 -15.31 14.41 -1.62
C PRO A 4 -14.82 12.96 -1.50
N ILE A 5 -14.56 12.30 -2.63
CA ILE A 5 -14.11 10.89 -2.66
C ILE A 5 -12.80 10.72 -1.88
N GLU A 6 -11.94 11.74 -1.93
CA GLU A 6 -10.60 11.77 -1.34
C GLU A 6 -10.61 11.77 0.19
N SER A 7 -11.72 12.20 0.80
CA SER A 7 -11.92 12.19 2.26
C SER A 7 -12.58 10.90 2.77
N LEU A 8 -13.09 10.04 1.89
CA LEU A 8 -13.78 8.82 2.31
C LEU A 8 -12.77 7.77 2.79
N SER A 9 -13.05 7.17 3.95
CA SER A 9 -12.37 5.95 4.39
C SER A 9 -12.71 4.76 3.49
N LEU A 10 -11.85 3.74 3.47
CA LEU A 10 -12.10 2.48 2.76
C LEU A 10 -13.43 1.84 3.18
N SER A 11 -13.75 1.89 4.47
CA SER A 11 -15.02 1.39 5.00
C SER A 11 -16.23 2.18 4.48
N ALA A 12 -16.10 3.50 4.28
CA ALA A 12 -17.16 4.32 3.71
C ALA A 12 -17.34 4.04 2.21
N ILE A 13 -16.25 3.89 1.47
CA ILE A 13 -16.27 3.52 0.05
C ILE A 13 -16.93 2.15 -0.14
N GLY A 14 -16.53 1.15 0.63
CA GLY A 14 -17.11 -0.19 0.57
C GLY A 14 -18.61 -0.22 0.87
N ARG A 15 -19.12 0.65 1.75
CA ARG A 15 -20.58 0.80 1.95
C ARG A 15 -21.26 1.42 0.73
N LYS A 16 -20.68 2.49 0.17
CA LYS A 16 -21.23 3.16 -1.01
C LYS A 16 -21.30 2.26 -2.24
N PHE A 17 -20.31 1.37 -2.42
CA PHE A 17 -20.36 0.31 -3.44
C PHE A 17 -21.56 -0.61 -3.25
N ARG A 18 -21.77 -1.13 -2.04
CA ARG A 18 -22.89 -2.05 -1.72
C ARG A 18 -24.26 -1.37 -1.79
N GLU A 19 -24.31 -0.06 -1.54
CA GLU A 19 -25.52 0.76 -1.66
C GLU A 19 -25.78 1.21 -3.11
N GLY A 20 -24.82 1.01 -4.03
CA GLY A 20 -24.90 1.47 -5.42
C GLY A 20 -24.77 2.98 -5.60
N SER A 21 -24.35 3.72 -4.57
CA SER A 21 -24.16 5.19 -4.63
C SER A 21 -22.78 5.61 -5.14
N LEU A 22 -21.87 4.65 -5.30
CA LEU A 22 -20.58 4.74 -5.97
C LEU A 22 -20.32 3.38 -6.64
N ASN A 23 -19.54 3.33 -7.71
CA ASN A 23 -19.07 2.07 -8.31
C ASN A 23 -17.55 2.08 -8.49
N ALA A 24 -16.95 0.90 -8.66
CA ALA A 24 -15.50 0.72 -8.74
C ALA A 24 -14.91 1.41 -9.96
N VAL A 25 -15.61 1.40 -11.10
CA VAL A 25 -15.18 2.09 -12.33
C VAL A 25 -15.04 3.59 -12.08
N ALA A 26 -16.04 4.25 -11.49
CA ALA A 26 -16.01 5.68 -11.22
C ALA A 26 -14.90 6.05 -10.22
N LEU A 27 -14.69 5.24 -9.17
CA LEU A 27 -13.57 5.43 -8.25
C LEU A 27 -12.23 5.30 -8.97
N THR A 28 -12.08 4.27 -9.81
CA THR A 28 -10.83 4.01 -10.53
C THR A 28 -10.54 5.10 -11.57
N GLN A 29 -11.55 5.57 -12.31
CA GLN A 29 -11.43 6.71 -13.21
C GLN A 29 -11.00 7.98 -12.47
N HIS A 30 -11.59 8.23 -11.30
CA HIS A 30 -11.18 9.33 -10.44
C HIS A 30 -9.70 9.20 -10.05
N CYS A 31 -9.26 8.04 -9.57
CA CYS A 31 -7.87 7.78 -9.20
C CYS A 31 -6.91 7.91 -10.40
N ILE A 32 -7.30 7.46 -11.59
CA ILE A 32 -6.49 7.63 -12.81
C ILE A 32 -6.31 9.11 -13.15
N GLY A 33 -7.37 9.91 -13.03
CA GLY A 33 -7.32 11.35 -13.25
C GLY A 33 -6.44 12.12 -12.26
N ARG A 34 -6.01 11.47 -11.16
CA ARG A 34 -5.09 12.03 -10.17
C ARG A 34 -3.62 11.79 -10.50
N HIS A 35 -3.31 10.96 -11.50
CA HIS A 35 -1.94 10.61 -11.81
C HIS A 35 -1.14 11.83 -12.26
N GLU A 36 -0.02 12.08 -11.58
CA GLU A 36 0.91 13.17 -11.86
C GLU A 36 2.26 12.58 -12.28
N PRO A 37 2.53 12.46 -13.60
CA PRO A 37 3.74 11.80 -14.10
C PRO A 37 5.04 12.39 -13.53
N SER A 38 5.07 13.67 -13.15
CA SER A 38 6.26 14.31 -12.57
C SER A 38 6.63 13.79 -11.17
N LEU A 39 5.67 13.20 -10.44
CA LEU A 39 5.93 12.56 -9.15
C LEU A 39 6.51 11.14 -9.32
N ASN A 40 6.29 10.52 -10.48
CA ASN A 40 6.89 9.25 -10.88
C ASN A 40 6.73 8.15 -9.82
N ALA A 41 5.52 7.92 -9.30
CA ALA A 41 5.27 6.88 -8.30
C ALA A 41 5.38 5.44 -8.85
N TYR A 42 5.13 5.25 -10.15
CA TYR A 42 5.02 3.93 -10.78
C TYR A 42 6.19 3.64 -11.73
N ARG A 43 6.79 2.45 -11.60
CA ARG A 43 7.68 1.88 -12.62
C ARG A 43 6.87 1.41 -13.82
N GLU A 44 5.68 0.87 -13.57
CA GLU A 44 4.71 0.47 -14.58
C GLU A 44 3.31 0.94 -14.15
N TRP A 45 2.81 1.97 -14.83
CA TRP A 45 1.46 2.50 -14.63
C TRP A 45 0.47 1.77 -15.55
N THR A 46 -0.63 1.23 -15.00
CA THR A 46 -1.53 0.34 -15.76
C THR A 46 -3.00 0.77 -15.70
N PRO A 47 -3.37 1.94 -16.25
CA PRO A 47 -4.73 2.49 -16.12
C PRO A 47 -5.79 1.67 -16.86
N GLU A 48 -5.50 1.15 -18.07
CA GLU A 48 -6.47 0.34 -18.82
C GLU A 48 -6.71 -1.04 -18.17
N PRO A 49 -5.67 -1.79 -17.73
CA PRO A 49 -5.88 -2.97 -16.90
C PRO A 49 -6.65 -2.68 -15.61
N ALA A 50 -6.36 -1.57 -14.92
CA ALA A 50 -7.06 -1.17 -13.70
C ALA A 50 -8.57 -0.94 -13.94
N LEU A 51 -8.93 -0.27 -15.04
CA LEU A 51 -10.34 -0.07 -15.42
C LEU A 51 -11.07 -1.39 -15.68
N ARG A 52 -10.44 -2.34 -16.39
CA ARG A 52 -11.04 -3.67 -16.61
C ARG A 52 -11.24 -4.45 -15.31
N GLN A 53 -10.30 -4.34 -14.37
CA GLN A 53 -10.44 -4.95 -13.05
C GLN A 53 -11.58 -4.30 -12.24
N ALA A 54 -11.77 -2.99 -12.39
CA ALA A 54 -12.87 -2.26 -11.77
C ALA A 54 -14.24 -2.69 -12.35
N GLU A 55 -14.33 -2.86 -13.68
CA GLU A 55 -15.52 -3.43 -14.34
C GLU A 55 -15.86 -4.82 -13.77
N GLN A 56 -14.86 -5.69 -13.62
CA GLN A 56 -15.05 -7.01 -13.00
C GLN A 56 -15.51 -6.94 -11.55
N ALA A 57 -15.04 -5.96 -10.78
CA ALA A 57 -15.49 -5.76 -9.40
C ALA A 57 -16.96 -5.31 -9.34
N ASP A 58 -17.38 -4.43 -10.25
CA ASP A 58 -18.78 -3.98 -10.38
C ASP A 58 -19.69 -5.11 -10.87
N GLU A 59 -19.25 -5.93 -11.82
CA GLU A 59 -19.96 -7.15 -12.25
C GLU A 59 -20.14 -8.14 -11.10
N ALA A 60 -19.11 -8.33 -10.26
CA ALA A 60 -19.20 -9.18 -9.08
C ALA A 60 -20.26 -8.63 -8.09
N PHE A 61 -20.29 -7.31 -7.84
CA PHE A 61 -21.35 -6.70 -7.02
C PHE A 61 -22.75 -6.93 -7.62
N ALA A 62 -22.92 -6.75 -8.93
CA ALA A 62 -24.20 -6.97 -9.62
C ALA A 62 -24.68 -8.43 -9.53
N ASN A 63 -23.74 -9.38 -9.47
CA ASN A 63 -24.01 -10.82 -9.30
C ASN A 63 -24.09 -11.25 -7.82
N ALA A 64 -24.19 -10.31 -6.88
CA ALA A 64 -24.22 -10.56 -5.43
C ALA A 64 -22.99 -11.33 -4.90
N GLN A 65 -21.85 -11.22 -5.60
CA GLN A 65 -20.56 -11.73 -5.16
C GLN A 65 -19.83 -10.61 -4.41
N ASP A 66 -19.79 -10.76 -3.08
CA ASP A 66 -19.09 -9.84 -2.18
C ASP A 66 -17.69 -10.40 -1.85
N GLY A 67 -16.67 -9.87 -2.53
CA GLY A 67 -15.25 -10.12 -2.32
C GLY A 67 -14.66 -9.45 -1.06
N GLY A 68 -15.45 -8.66 -0.34
CA GLY A 68 -15.07 -8.07 0.94
C GLY A 68 -14.71 -6.59 0.86
N ALA A 69 -13.91 -6.12 1.81
CA ALA A 69 -13.67 -4.68 2.01
C ALA A 69 -12.77 -4.04 0.93
N LEU A 70 -12.01 -4.84 0.18
CA LEU A 70 -11.10 -4.37 -0.87
C LEU A 70 -11.62 -4.61 -2.29
N GLN A 71 -12.82 -5.18 -2.46
CA GLN A 71 -13.46 -5.29 -3.77
C GLN A 71 -13.63 -3.91 -4.41
N GLY A 72 -13.09 -3.74 -5.62
CA GLY A 72 -13.15 -2.49 -6.38
C GLY A 72 -12.24 -1.38 -5.87
N ILE A 73 -11.39 -1.63 -4.86
CA ILE A 73 -10.46 -0.63 -4.31
C ILE A 73 -9.16 -0.60 -5.13
N PRO A 74 -8.71 0.58 -5.62
CA PRO A 74 -7.40 0.78 -6.22
C PRO A 74 -6.25 0.58 -5.22
N ILE A 75 -5.34 -0.32 -5.57
CA ILE A 75 -4.16 -0.74 -4.80
C ILE A 75 -2.92 -0.60 -5.67
N SER A 76 -1.89 0.08 -5.16
CA SER A 76 -0.58 0.11 -5.80
C SER A 76 0.30 -1.02 -5.28
N VAL A 77 1.11 -1.63 -6.15
CA VAL A 77 1.85 -2.85 -5.82
C VAL A 77 3.34 -2.61 -5.98
N LYS A 78 4.15 -2.73 -4.91
CA LYS A 78 5.61 -2.62 -5.02
C LYS A 78 6.17 -3.56 -6.08
N ASP A 79 7.13 -3.09 -6.87
CA ASP A 79 7.77 -3.90 -7.90
C ASP A 79 8.73 -5.00 -7.38
N LEU A 80 8.38 -5.63 -6.26
CA LEU A 80 8.93 -6.91 -5.80
C LEU A 80 7.92 -8.05 -5.91
N TYR A 81 6.62 -7.71 -5.96
CA TYR A 81 5.55 -8.69 -6.06
C TYR A 81 5.41 -9.13 -7.52
N GLY A 82 5.46 -10.44 -7.74
CA GLY A 82 4.99 -11.07 -8.97
C GLY A 82 3.50 -10.80 -9.14
N VAL A 83 3.13 -10.24 -10.29
CA VAL A 83 1.74 -9.94 -10.68
C VAL A 83 1.59 -10.38 -12.12
N ASP A 84 0.68 -11.32 -12.37
CA ASP A 84 0.42 -11.80 -13.72
C ASP A 84 -0.08 -10.61 -14.57
N ASP A 85 0.33 -10.57 -15.85
CA ASP A 85 0.11 -9.46 -16.80
C ASP A 85 0.97 -8.19 -16.59
N THR A 86 1.94 -8.21 -15.68
CA THR A 86 2.99 -7.17 -15.56
C THR A 86 4.37 -7.81 -15.56
N GLN A 87 5.43 -7.00 -15.64
CA GLN A 87 6.79 -7.49 -15.41
C GLN A 87 7.34 -7.02 -14.08
N THR A 88 7.94 -7.93 -13.32
CA THR A 88 8.63 -7.64 -12.06
C THR A 88 10.12 -7.45 -12.31
N PHE A 89 10.66 -6.29 -11.92
CA PHE A 89 12.07 -5.96 -12.09
C PHE A 89 12.84 -5.87 -10.77
N ALA A 90 12.16 -5.85 -9.62
CA ALA A 90 12.79 -5.66 -8.32
C ALA A 90 13.65 -4.40 -8.25
N GLY A 91 13.29 -3.36 -9.01
CA GLY A 91 14.09 -2.13 -9.16
C GLY A 91 15.40 -2.30 -9.93
N SER A 92 15.69 -3.49 -10.46
CA SER A 92 16.89 -3.75 -11.28
C SER A 92 16.61 -3.43 -12.77
N PRO A 93 17.63 -3.34 -13.65
CA PRO A 93 17.41 -3.07 -15.07
C PRO A 93 16.90 -4.28 -15.86
N ALA A 94 16.85 -5.48 -15.27
CA ALA A 94 16.43 -6.72 -15.91
C ALA A 94 15.19 -7.31 -15.25
N ALA A 95 14.32 -7.92 -16.05
CA ALA A 95 13.15 -8.62 -15.53
C ALA A 95 13.61 -9.82 -14.67
N MET A 96 12.97 -10.02 -13.52
CA MET A 96 13.27 -11.15 -12.65
C MET A 96 12.91 -12.48 -13.32
N PRO A 97 13.68 -13.56 -13.11
CA PRO A 97 13.32 -14.87 -13.63
C PRO A 97 12.16 -15.48 -12.82
N PRO A 98 11.49 -16.52 -13.34
CA PRO A 98 10.65 -17.39 -12.52
C PRO A 98 11.42 -17.88 -11.27
N PRO A 99 10.76 -18.00 -10.10
CA PRO A 99 9.31 -17.85 -9.89
C PRO A 99 8.87 -16.39 -9.62
N TRP A 100 9.77 -15.41 -9.63
CA TRP A 100 9.51 -14.05 -9.16
C TRP A 100 8.66 -13.19 -10.11
N GLN A 101 8.26 -13.74 -11.25
CA GLN A 101 7.22 -13.15 -12.11
C GLN A 101 5.82 -13.58 -11.72
N SER A 102 5.68 -14.70 -11.02
CA SER A 102 4.39 -15.33 -10.75
C SER A 102 3.75 -14.82 -9.46
N GLU A 103 2.42 -14.79 -9.44
CA GLU A 103 1.66 -14.35 -8.28
C GLU A 103 1.86 -15.20 -7.03
N GLY A 104 2.12 -14.48 -5.94
CA GLY A 104 2.06 -14.98 -4.58
C GLY A 104 0.65 -15.06 -4.00
N GLU A 105 0.54 -15.59 -2.78
CA GLU A 105 -0.74 -15.73 -2.08
C GLU A 105 -1.45 -14.39 -1.81
N ILE A 106 -0.71 -13.33 -1.47
CA ILE A 106 -1.29 -12.00 -1.24
C ILE A 106 -1.96 -11.47 -2.52
N ILE A 107 -1.25 -11.52 -3.66
CA ILE A 107 -1.77 -11.03 -4.93
C ILE A 107 -2.95 -11.88 -5.38
N LYS A 108 -2.85 -13.21 -5.30
CA LYS A 108 -3.97 -14.14 -5.59
C LYS A 108 -5.20 -13.86 -4.74
N GLY A 109 -5.02 -13.62 -3.44
CA GLY A 109 -6.10 -13.30 -2.51
C GLY A 109 -6.79 -11.98 -2.88
N LEU A 110 -6.00 -10.94 -3.16
CA LEU A 110 -6.53 -9.64 -3.59
C LEU A 110 -7.27 -9.74 -4.93
N ARG A 111 -6.74 -10.49 -5.89
CA ARG A 111 -7.39 -10.75 -7.18
C ARG A 111 -8.71 -11.51 -7.01
N ALA A 112 -8.73 -12.53 -6.15
CA ALA A 112 -9.95 -13.27 -5.81
C ALA A 112 -10.99 -12.41 -5.08
N SER A 113 -10.57 -11.34 -4.40
CA SER A 113 -11.45 -10.33 -3.81
C SER A 113 -11.89 -9.23 -4.79
N HIS A 114 -11.48 -9.31 -6.06
CA HIS A 114 -11.70 -8.28 -7.08
C HIS A 114 -11.14 -6.90 -6.70
N ALA A 115 -9.97 -6.86 -6.04
CA ALA A 115 -9.22 -5.63 -5.87
C ALA A 115 -8.67 -5.13 -7.21
N VAL A 116 -8.46 -3.81 -7.33
CA VAL A 116 -7.97 -3.18 -8.55
C VAL A 116 -6.49 -2.82 -8.36
N PHE A 117 -5.61 -3.31 -9.23
CA PHE A 117 -4.19 -2.98 -9.22
C PHE A 117 -3.90 -1.80 -10.14
N SER A 118 -3.52 -0.66 -9.55
CA SER A 118 -3.23 0.57 -10.31
C SER A 118 -1.92 0.47 -11.11
N GLY A 119 -0.99 -0.38 -10.68
CA GLY A 119 0.31 -0.60 -11.33
C GLY A 119 1.41 -1.03 -10.37
N LYS A 120 2.64 -1.17 -10.90
CA LYS A 120 3.86 -1.53 -10.17
C LYS A 120 4.58 -0.26 -9.70
N THR A 121 4.63 -0.02 -8.38
CA THR A 121 5.32 1.16 -7.82
C THR A 121 6.83 0.96 -7.81
N HIS A 122 7.57 2.07 -7.91
CA HIS A 122 9.02 2.04 -7.79
C HIS A 122 9.49 1.42 -6.46
N THR A 123 10.65 0.79 -6.54
CA THR A 123 11.40 0.27 -5.39
C THR A 123 12.88 0.60 -5.57
N VAL A 124 13.62 0.67 -4.46
CA VAL A 124 15.09 0.56 -4.50
C VAL A 124 15.45 -0.82 -5.03
N GLU A 125 16.51 -0.90 -5.83
CA GLU A 125 17.02 -2.15 -6.40
C GLU A 125 17.19 -3.21 -5.29
N PHE A 126 16.57 -4.37 -5.51
CA PHE A 126 16.49 -5.51 -4.59
C PHE A 126 16.07 -5.14 -3.16
N ALA A 127 15.28 -4.08 -3.02
CA ALA A 127 14.84 -3.54 -1.75
C ALA A 127 15.98 -2.99 -0.85
N PHE A 128 17.20 -2.86 -1.35
CA PHE A 128 18.41 -2.61 -0.56
C PHE A 128 18.74 -1.11 -0.45
N GLY A 129 17.90 -0.38 0.30
CA GLY A 129 18.17 1.01 0.64
C GLY A 129 16.96 1.75 1.22
N GLY A 130 17.22 2.69 2.12
CA GLY A 130 16.19 3.41 2.89
C GLY A 130 15.76 4.76 2.29
N LEU A 131 16.49 5.31 1.32
CA LEU A 131 16.18 6.64 0.77
C LEU A 131 15.17 6.59 -0.38
N GLY A 132 15.03 5.45 -1.07
CA GLY A 132 14.14 5.34 -2.23
C GLY A 132 14.81 5.60 -3.58
N VAL A 133 16.13 5.83 -3.58
CA VAL A 133 16.91 6.10 -4.79
C VAL A 133 17.09 4.84 -5.65
N ASN A 134 16.93 4.99 -6.96
CA ASN A 134 17.17 3.93 -7.94
C ASN A 134 17.88 4.51 -9.18
N SER A 135 19.03 3.95 -9.54
CA SER A 135 19.87 4.41 -10.67
C SER A 135 19.35 4.01 -12.04
N HIS A 136 18.48 3.00 -12.11
CA HIS A 136 17.99 2.43 -13.37
C HIS A 136 16.67 3.08 -13.81
N TRP A 137 15.77 3.31 -12.85
CA TRP A 137 14.40 3.76 -13.12
C TRP A 137 14.11 5.18 -12.62
N GLY A 138 15.09 5.82 -11.97
CA GLY A 138 14.91 7.10 -11.32
C GLY A 138 14.26 6.98 -9.94
N THR A 139 14.10 8.13 -9.28
CA THR A 139 13.58 8.19 -7.90
C THR A 139 12.25 8.94 -7.90
N PRO A 140 11.18 8.39 -7.31
CA PRO A 140 9.93 9.14 -7.16
C PRO A 140 10.17 10.44 -6.40
N ARG A 141 9.34 11.46 -6.68
CA ARG A 141 9.42 12.74 -5.96
C ARG A 141 8.49 12.70 -4.76
N ASN A 142 9.03 13.07 -3.60
CA ASN A 142 8.20 13.29 -2.42
C ASN A 142 7.35 14.56 -2.61
N PRO A 143 6.00 14.46 -2.56
CA PRO A 143 5.12 15.57 -2.88
C PRO A 143 5.05 16.65 -1.79
N TRP A 144 5.67 16.45 -0.62
CA TRP A 144 5.68 17.43 0.47
C TRP A 144 6.58 18.65 0.22
N ASP A 145 7.47 18.60 -0.78
CA ASP A 145 8.30 19.74 -1.17
C ASP A 145 8.02 20.06 -2.64
N ALA A 146 7.29 21.16 -2.88
CA ALA A 146 6.89 21.58 -4.22
C ALA A 146 8.06 22.15 -5.04
N ASP A 147 9.12 22.61 -4.39
CA ASP A 147 10.21 23.36 -5.03
C ASP A 147 11.47 22.52 -5.27
N ARG A 148 11.78 21.58 -4.38
CA ARG A 148 12.97 20.72 -4.47
C ARG A 148 12.58 19.26 -4.56
N HIS A 149 13.36 18.48 -5.31
CA HIS A 149 13.19 17.03 -5.31
C HIS A 149 13.70 16.48 -3.97
N ARG A 150 12.77 16.05 -3.11
CA ARG A 150 13.07 15.28 -1.90
C ARG A 150 12.79 13.81 -2.14
N VAL A 151 13.62 12.97 -1.54
CA VAL A 151 13.43 11.52 -1.64
C VAL A 151 12.20 11.07 -0.85
N PRO A 152 11.46 10.05 -1.30
CA PRO A 152 10.22 9.61 -0.68
C PRO A 152 10.45 8.59 0.44
N GLY A 153 11.71 8.21 0.69
CA GLY A 153 12.05 7.06 1.53
C GLY A 153 11.95 5.75 0.76
N GLY A 154 12.44 4.67 1.37
CA GLY A 154 12.59 3.40 0.70
C GLY A 154 12.68 2.21 1.66
N SER A 155 12.65 0.98 1.14
CA SER A 155 12.70 0.70 -0.30
C SER A 155 11.37 0.73 -1.04
N SER A 156 10.22 0.86 -0.38
CA SER A 156 8.91 0.98 -1.04
C SER A 156 8.65 2.42 -1.55
N SER A 157 9.52 2.91 -2.43
CA SER A 157 9.65 4.35 -2.74
C SER A 157 8.44 4.96 -3.44
N GLY A 158 7.77 4.22 -4.32
CA GLY A 158 6.56 4.71 -4.97
C GLY A 158 5.27 4.54 -4.16
N ALA A 159 5.31 3.78 -3.05
CA ALA A 159 4.10 3.42 -2.31
C ALA A 159 3.43 4.63 -1.67
N GLY A 160 4.17 5.40 -0.86
CA GLY A 160 3.64 6.61 -0.23
C GLY A 160 3.25 7.69 -1.25
N VAL A 161 4.05 7.85 -2.31
CA VAL A 161 3.77 8.81 -3.38
C VAL A 161 2.44 8.49 -4.09
N SER A 162 2.16 7.21 -4.38
CA SER A 162 0.87 6.81 -4.98
C SER A 162 -0.34 7.11 -4.10
N LEU A 163 -0.18 7.04 -2.76
CA LEU A 163 -1.22 7.44 -1.82
C LEU A 163 -1.41 8.95 -1.83
N CYS A 164 -0.31 9.72 -1.77
CA CYS A 164 -0.35 11.18 -1.83
C CYS A 164 -0.98 11.71 -3.13
N GLU A 165 -0.66 11.10 -4.29
CA GLU A 165 -1.32 11.39 -5.57
C GLU A 165 -2.83 11.16 -5.49
N GLY A 166 -3.23 10.05 -4.85
CA GLY A 166 -4.59 9.53 -4.90
C GLY A 166 -4.81 8.55 -6.04
N THR A 167 -3.74 8.01 -6.62
CA THR A 167 -3.77 6.96 -7.65
C THR A 167 -3.99 5.55 -7.05
N ALA A 168 -3.78 5.41 -5.75
CA ALA A 168 -4.18 4.25 -4.94
C ALA A 168 -4.68 4.66 -3.55
N LEU A 169 -5.46 3.78 -2.92
CA LEU A 169 -5.97 3.98 -1.55
C LEU A 169 -5.28 3.06 -0.54
N VAL A 170 -4.66 1.98 -1.02
CA VAL A 170 -3.76 1.10 -0.27
C VAL A 170 -2.53 0.87 -1.13
N ALA A 171 -1.34 0.86 -0.53
CA ALA A 171 -0.12 0.49 -1.22
C ALA A 171 0.51 -0.75 -0.56
N LEU A 172 0.82 -1.77 -1.36
CA LEU A 172 1.58 -2.92 -0.89
C LEU A 172 3.07 -2.59 -0.89
N GLY A 173 3.75 -2.90 0.22
CA GLY A 173 5.19 -2.76 0.36
C GLY A 173 5.82 -4.03 0.94
N SER A 174 7.15 -4.01 1.09
CA SER A 174 7.87 -4.99 1.89
C SER A 174 8.73 -4.27 2.93
N ASP A 175 8.89 -4.86 4.12
CA ASP A 175 9.67 -4.29 5.22
C ASP A 175 10.63 -5.33 5.79
N THR A 176 11.92 -5.15 5.47
CA THR A 176 13.04 -5.92 6.01
C THR A 176 13.65 -5.21 7.22
N ALA A 177 13.92 -3.91 7.06
CA ALA A 177 14.57 -3.07 8.07
C ALA A 177 13.97 -1.65 8.14
N GLY A 178 12.71 -1.49 7.73
CA GLY A 178 12.02 -0.21 7.68
C GLY A 178 11.36 0.12 6.34
N SER A 179 11.46 -0.77 5.35
CA SER A 179 11.08 -0.44 3.98
C SER A 179 9.59 -0.18 3.72
N VAL A 180 8.70 -0.36 4.71
CA VAL A 180 7.33 0.18 4.72
C VAL A 180 7.25 1.42 5.62
N ARG A 181 7.86 1.37 6.80
CA ARG A 181 7.77 2.43 7.82
C ARG A 181 8.51 3.72 7.45
N ILE A 182 9.69 3.62 6.83
CA ILE A 182 10.50 4.75 6.36
C ILE A 182 9.78 5.54 5.27
N PRO A 183 9.32 4.94 4.14
CA PRO A 183 8.59 5.71 3.16
C PRO A 183 7.28 6.27 3.73
N ALA A 184 6.60 5.54 4.62
CA ALA A 184 5.41 6.06 5.29
C ALA A 184 5.70 7.31 6.13
N SER A 185 6.78 7.33 6.94
CA SER A 185 7.14 8.51 7.72
C SER A 185 7.56 9.70 6.83
N MET A 186 8.31 9.44 5.75
CA MET A 186 8.78 10.48 4.85
C MET A 186 7.66 11.07 3.97
N THR A 187 6.59 10.31 3.71
CA THR A 187 5.45 10.75 2.89
C THR A 187 4.19 11.08 3.71
N GLY A 188 4.27 11.09 5.04
CA GLY A 188 3.15 11.45 5.91
C GLY A 188 1.99 10.44 5.84
N ASN A 189 2.30 9.16 5.70
CA ASN A 189 1.34 8.06 5.64
C ASN A 189 1.49 7.12 6.84
N VAL A 190 0.51 6.22 6.99
CA VAL A 190 0.57 5.12 7.96
C VAL A 190 1.22 3.92 7.31
N GLY A 191 2.31 3.42 7.90
CA GLY A 191 3.00 2.21 7.45
C GLY A 191 2.89 1.08 8.46
N LEU A 192 2.34 -0.06 8.04
CA LEU A 192 2.22 -1.26 8.87
C LEU A 192 3.19 -2.35 8.39
N LYS A 193 4.24 -2.56 9.20
CA LYS A 193 5.04 -3.78 9.15
C LYS A 193 4.33 -4.86 9.97
N THR A 194 4.12 -6.03 9.38
CA THR A 194 3.51 -7.17 10.09
C THR A 194 4.52 -7.91 10.98
N SER A 195 4.01 -8.71 11.92
CA SER A 195 4.82 -9.70 12.64
C SER A 195 5.44 -10.67 11.63
N TYR A 196 6.67 -11.11 11.88
CA TYR A 196 7.33 -12.07 11.01
C TYR A 196 6.49 -13.35 10.84
N GLY A 197 6.36 -13.82 9.59
CA GLY A 197 5.55 -14.99 9.25
C GLY A 197 4.04 -14.77 9.31
N ARG A 198 3.55 -13.56 9.61
CA ARG A 198 2.10 -13.29 9.68
C ARG A 198 1.41 -13.42 8.33
N TRP A 199 2.01 -12.84 7.30
CA TRP A 199 1.55 -12.95 5.92
C TRP A 199 2.58 -13.71 5.09
N PRO A 200 2.14 -14.52 4.12
CA PRO A 200 3.04 -15.21 3.22
C PRO A 200 3.81 -14.21 2.37
N VAL A 201 5.09 -14.51 2.13
CA VAL A 201 5.96 -13.75 1.22
C VAL A 201 6.21 -14.49 -0.10
N SER A 202 5.41 -15.53 -0.37
CA SER A 202 5.42 -16.22 -1.66
C SER A 202 5.21 -15.22 -2.80
N GLY A 203 5.97 -15.35 -3.89
CA GLY A 203 5.89 -14.42 -5.02
C GLY A 203 6.45 -13.01 -4.77
N ILE A 204 7.09 -12.74 -3.62
CA ILE A 204 7.80 -11.47 -3.36
C ILE A 204 9.30 -11.72 -3.49
N PHE A 205 9.97 -10.95 -4.36
CA PHE A 205 11.42 -11.05 -4.52
C PHE A 205 12.14 -10.73 -3.19
N PRO A 206 13.01 -11.63 -2.68
CA PRO A 206 13.55 -11.53 -1.33
C PRO A 206 14.72 -10.55 -1.24
N LEU A 207 14.87 -9.93 -0.06
CA LEU A 207 16.10 -9.25 0.36
C LEU A 207 16.78 -10.06 1.48
N SER A 208 16.06 -10.34 2.56
CA SER A 208 16.53 -11.14 3.68
C SER A 208 15.38 -12.02 4.21
N PRO A 209 15.33 -13.31 3.83
CA PRO A 209 14.19 -14.18 4.17
C PRO A 209 13.88 -14.34 5.67
N THR A 210 14.84 -14.03 6.55
CA THR A 210 14.68 -14.09 8.00
C THR A 210 14.07 -12.81 8.60
N LEU A 211 14.03 -11.72 7.83
CA LEU A 211 13.56 -10.40 8.26
C LEU A 211 12.40 -9.88 7.42
N ASP A 212 12.31 -10.32 6.16
CA ASP A 212 11.33 -9.85 5.19
C ASP A 212 9.90 -10.10 5.67
N THR A 213 9.10 -9.05 5.58
CA THR A 213 7.66 -9.11 5.78
C THR A 213 6.95 -8.35 4.67
N ALA A 214 5.79 -8.85 4.25
CA ALA A 214 4.84 -8.03 3.51
C ALA A 214 4.22 -7.00 4.47
N GLY A 215 3.92 -5.82 3.94
CA GLY A 215 3.28 -4.75 4.70
C GLY A 215 2.47 -3.83 3.80
N ILE A 216 1.75 -2.92 4.43
CA ILE A 216 0.88 -1.96 3.74
C ILE A 216 1.20 -0.53 4.15
N LEU A 217 0.92 0.40 3.24
CA LEU A 217 0.81 1.81 3.54
C LEU A 217 -0.61 2.28 3.24
N THR A 218 -1.14 3.18 4.06
CA THR A 218 -2.46 3.81 3.90
C THR A 218 -2.44 5.27 4.36
N LYS A 219 -3.48 6.05 4.02
CA LYS A 219 -3.62 7.45 4.45
C LYS A 219 -3.99 7.60 5.93
N SER A 220 -4.65 6.58 6.50
CA SER A 220 -5.13 6.62 7.88
C SER A 220 -4.98 5.27 8.59
N VAL A 221 -4.99 5.30 9.93
CA VAL A 221 -4.97 4.09 10.76
C VAL A 221 -6.24 3.27 10.56
N ALA A 222 -7.40 3.92 10.36
CA ALA A 222 -8.66 3.24 10.10
C ALA A 222 -8.62 2.44 8.79
N ASP A 223 -7.98 2.98 7.75
CA ASP A 223 -7.77 2.28 6.49
C ASP A 223 -6.75 1.14 6.63
N ALA A 224 -5.69 1.33 7.43
CA ALA A 224 -4.73 0.27 7.72
C ALA A 224 -5.41 -0.93 8.39
N VAL A 225 -6.30 -0.69 9.35
CA VAL A 225 -7.09 -1.73 10.03
C VAL A 225 -8.03 -2.45 9.04
N THR A 226 -8.70 -1.69 8.16
CA THR A 226 -9.60 -2.24 7.14
C THR A 226 -8.84 -3.13 6.15
N ALA A 227 -7.74 -2.62 5.59
CA ALA A 227 -6.90 -3.34 4.64
C ALA A 227 -6.23 -4.56 5.27
N PHE A 228 -5.70 -4.43 6.49
CA PHE A 228 -5.13 -5.57 7.23
C PHE A 228 -6.18 -6.68 7.41
N SER A 229 -7.39 -6.33 7.84
CA SER A 229 -8.46 -7.33 8.04
C SER A 229 -8.83 -8.06 6.75
N ALA A 230 -8.77 -7.38 5.61
CA ALA A 230 -9.10 -7.97 4.31
C ALA A 230 -7.99 -8.88 3.77
N ILE A 231 -6.72 -8.51 3.97
CA ILE A 231 -5.56 -9.25 3.46
C ILE A 231 -5.21 -10.43 4.36
N ASP A 232 -5.41 -10.29 5.67
CA ASP A 232 -4.96 -11.28 6.64
C ASP A 232 -5.71 -12.61 6.54
N PRO A 233 -5.01 -13.74 6.32
CA PRO A 233 -5.67 -15.03 6.10
C PRO A 233 -6.38 -15.57 7.36
N HIS A 234 -6.05 -15.05 8.54
CA HIS A 234 -6.55 -15.55 9.82
C HIS A 234 -7.59 -14.64 10.47
N GLN A 235 -7.78 -13.41 10.01
CA GLN A 235 -8.57 -12.41 10.75
C GLN A 235 -9.42 -11.51 9.86
N ARG A 236 -10.30 -12.10 9.04
CA ARG A 236 -11.28 -11.36 8.23
C ARG A 236 -12.22 -10.44 9.03
N SER A 237 -12.40 -10.71 10.33
CA SER A 237 -13.22 -9.90 11.25
C SER A 237 -12.41 -9.07 12.25
N TYR A 238 -11.09 -8.91 12.04
CA TYR A 238 -10.20 -8.20 12.95
C TYR A 238 -10.67 -6.78 13.23
N GLY A 239 -10.91 -5.99 12.19
CA GLY A 239 -11.20 -4.56 12.31
C GLY A 239 -12.41 -4.26 13.20
N PRO A 240 -13.59 -4.87 12.95
CA PRO A 240 -14.74 -4.70 13.84
C PRO A 240 -14.48 -5.18 15.28
N ARG A 241 -13.68 -6.23 15.48
CA ARG A 241 -13.31 -6.69 16.83
C ARG A 241 -12.39 -5.68 17.52
N LEU A 242 -11.31 -5.28 16.85
CA LEU A 242 -10.34 -4.31 17.35
C LEU A 242 -11.03 -2.98 17.68
N ALA A 243 -11.90 -2.48 16.80
CA ALA A 243 -12.64 -1.24 17.05
C ALA A 243 -13.50 -1.32 18.32
N ARG A 244 -14.16 -2.47 18.56
CA ARG A 244 -14.95 -2.69 19.80
C ARG A 244 -14.07 -2.79 21.05
N GLU A 245 -12.89 -3.41 20.93
CA GLU A 245 -11.94 -3.55 22.04
C GLU A 245 -11.34 -2.19 22.38
N VAL A 246 -10.81 -1.47 21.39
CA VAL A 246 -10.22 -0.13 21.55
C VAL A 246 -11.22 0.89 22.08
N ALA A 247 -12.49 0.84 21.65
CA ALA A 247 -13.54 1.74 22.15
C ALA A 247 -13.83 1.58 23.66
N ARG A 248 -13.35 0.49 24.28
CA ARG A 248 -13.46 0.25 25.73
C ARG A 248 -12.19 0.61 26.49
N CYS A 249 -11.11 0.92 25.79
CA CYS A 249 -9.84 1.30 26.39
C CYS A 249 -9.73 2.83 26.51
N SER A 250 -8.93 3.25 27.46
CA SER A 250 -8.42 4.59 27.66
C SER A 250 -6.90 4.58 27.46
N PRO A 251 -6.24 5.73 27.23
CA PRO A 251 -4.78 5.79 27.16
C PRO A 251 -4.08 5.21 28.41
N GLY A 252 -4.72 5.28 29.59
CA GLY A 252 -4.19 4.74 30.85
C GLY A 252 -4.17 3.21 30.93
N ASP A 253 -4.85 2.52 30.01
CA ASP A 253 -4.84 1.05 29.94
C ASP A 253 -3.59 0.50 29.23
N PHE A 254 -2.74 1.38 28.67
CA PHE A 254 -1.55 1.01 27.92
C PHE A 254 -0.27 1.38 28.69
N VAL A 255 0.67 0.44 28.73
CA VAL A 255 2.04 0.70 29.19
C VAL A 255 2.91 0.96 27.97
N MET A 256 3.44 2.18 27.85
CA MET A 256 4.36 2.55 26.77
C MET A 256 5.80 2.50 27.28
N GLY A 257 6.60 1.58 26.75
CA GLY A 257 8.04 1.57 26.97
C GLY A 257 8.71 2.61 26.09
N THR A 258 9.42 3.56 26.67
CA THR A 258 10.26 4.52 25.93
C THR A 258 11.67 3.94 25.79
N GLY A 259 12.28 4.05 24.60
CA GLY A 259 13.66 3.63 24.38
C GLY A 259 14.66 4.43 25.23
N GLU A 260 15.89 3.93 25.37
CA GLU A 260 16.98 4.66 26.04
C GLU A 260 17.23 6.01 25.36
N SER A 261 17.62 7.03 26.13
CA SER A 261 17.83 8.40 25.62
C SER A 261 18.81 8.44 24.45
N ALA A 262 19.83 7.57 24.46
CA ALA A 262 20.87 7.49 23.44
C ALA A 262 20.36 7.18 22.02
N LEU A 263 19.15 6.60 21.88
CA LEU A 263 18.53 6.40 20.57
C LEU A 263 18.13 7.72 19.88
N TRP A 264 18.03 8.81 20.65
CA TRP A 264 17.50 10.10 20.20
C TRP A 264 18.55 11.20 20.14
N ASP A 265 19.76 10.96 20.66
CA ASP A 265 20.81 11.98 20.82
C ASP A 265 21.22 12.66 19.50
N ASP A 266 21.13 11.94 18.39
CA ASP A 266 21.51 12.42 17.05
C ASP A 266 20.30 12.75 16.15
N CYS A 267 19.08 12.80 16.70
CA CYS A 267 17.90 13.21 15.94
C CYS A 267 17.88 14.73 15.72
N GLU A 268 17.50 15.14 14.52
CA GLU A 268 17.28 16.57 14.20
C GLU A 268 16.17 17.16 15.09
N PRO A 269 16.25 18.47 15.42
CA PRO A 269 15.18 19.18 16.12
C PRO A 269 13.82 19.01 15.43
N GLY A 270 12.76 18.85 16.22
CA GLY A 270 11.40 18.55 15.73
C GLY A 270 11.10 17.09 15.41
N ILE A 271 12.06 16.16 15.58
CA ILE A 271 11.82 14.70 15.51
C ILE A 271 11.77 14.08 16.91
N CYS A 272 12.64 14.53 17.82
CA CYS A 272 12.79 13.98 19.18
C CYS A 272 12.08 14.78 20.29
N GLU A 273 11.40 15.88 19.93
CA GLU A 273 10.62 16.76 20.83
C GLU A 273 9.19 16.26 21.02
#